data_AF-A0A2V9BSW2-F1
#
_entry.id   AF-A0A2V9BSW2-F1
#
_cell.length_a   1.000
_cell.length_b   1.000
_cell.length_c   1.000
_cell.angle_alpha   90.00
_cell.angle_beta   90.00
_cell.angle_gamma   90.00
#
_symmetry.space_group_name_H-M   'P 1'
#
loop_
_entity.id
_entity.type
_entity.pdbx_description
1 polymer ?
#
loop_
_entity_poly.entity_id
_entity_poly.type
_entity_poly.pdbx_seq_one_letter_code
_entity_poly.pdbx_strand_id
1 'polypeptide(L)'
;ADDGYGYLQDHGEVSTGQGIYDHVAMMNGRANQLTEMVPVERTFSEISRYTKAGATSYFLVNTSDIRPVTMSIRSVMDAVWKGIPAGGDASGEFYRQWSKEQFGDKIAGRLAELYKEYFNAPAHFGDPPHEYGDQLYHTEVRRMLLSYMIDSPLYALPSQAPKWSSARILDGFGPPPNQLPAKEWLSQTIAKEIQQCGEAQPRWDAVWKKALALEPLVPMARRNFYREQVLAMIAINRQSNRILFLLSKAIQDAASGNKAQAQQEIAQALTSFKEIHRAEGAAEYGKWKHWYRGDWLAGIYRTRKLVETFSKFLDDPETHIAPPVLWDGWEAYYHIMHYEGDRSVDVN
;
A
#
# COMPACT_ATOMS: atom_id res chain seq x y z
N ALA A 1 16.55 -3.20 11.86
CA ALA A 1 15.39 -3.38 10.98
C ALA A 1 14.76 -2.01 10.76
N ASP A 2 14.12 -1.79 9.63
CA ASP A 2 13.34 -0.58 9.37
C ASP A 2 11.92 -0.67 9.95
N ASP A 3 11.13 0.37 9.76
CA ASP A 3 9.74 0.50 10.22
C ASP A 3 8.69 -0.01 9.22
N GLY A 4 9.13 -0.61 8.10
CA GLY A 4 8.27 -1.05 7.01
C GLY A 4 8.07 -0.02 5.90
N TYR A 5 8.67 1.16 6.04
CA TYR A 5 8.68 2.23 5.03
C TYR A 5 10.09 2.54 4.52
N GLY A 6 11.11 1.76 4.92
CA GLY A 6 12.50 1.99 4.57
C GLY A 6 13.23 2.98 5.48
N TYR A 7 12.71 3.29 6.67
CA TYR A 7 13.42 4.08 7.69
C TYR A 7 13.98 3.19 8.79
N LEU A 8 15.31 3.18 8.98
CA LEU A 8 15.94 2.31 9.97
C LEU A 8 15.68 2.83 11.39
N GLN A 9 15.26 1.93 12.27
CA GLN A 9 14.87 2.24 13.65
C GLN A 9 16.07 2.19 14.62
N ASP A 10 17.23 2.64 14.18
CA ASP A 10 18.48 2.60 14.96
C ASP A 10 18.74 3.89 15.74
N HIS A 11 17.82 4.86 15.67
CA HIS A 11 17.94 6.17 16.32
C HIS A 11 19.24 6.92 15.99
N GLY A 12 19.87 6.61 14.84
CA GLY A 12 21.17 7.17 14.44
C GLY A 12 22.39 6.51 15.09
N GLU A 13 22.22 5.44 15.85
CA GLU A 13 23.29 4.76 16.62
C GLU A 13 23.95 3.60 15.85
N VAL A 14 24.01 3.68 14.52
CA VAL A 14 24.64 2.65 13.69
C VAL A 14 26.16 2.56 13.92
N SER A 15 26.67 1.34 14.03
CA SER A 15 28.08 1.05 14.31
C SER A 15 28.65 -0.11 13.48
N THR A 16 29.99 -0.14 13.37
CA THR A 16 30.73 -1.18 12.65
C THR A 16 30.30 -2.58 13.07
N GLY A 17 30.14 -3.48 12.10
CA GLY A 17 29.77 -4.87 12.37
C GLY A 17 28.27 -5.14 12.45
N GLN A 18 27.42 -4.11 12.35
CA GLN A 18 25.98 -4.26 12.19
C GLN A 18 25.58 -4.50 10.72
N GLY A 19 24.28 -4.70 10.47
CA GLY A 19 23.70 -4.89 9.14
C GLY A 19 22.26 -4.37 9.05
N ILE A 20 21.69 -4.45 7.86
CA ILE A 20 20.37 -3.90 7.53
C ILE A 20 19.37 -5.04 7.32
N TYR A 21 18.21 -4.92 7.97
CA TYR A 21 16.99 -5.63 7.54
C TYR A 21 16.00 -4.57 7.06
N ASP A 22 15.77 -4.52 5.75
CA ASP A 22 14.99 -3.49 5.05
C ASP A 22 13.68 -4.07 4.50
N HIS A 23 12.70 -3.20 4.22
CA HIS A 23 11.45 -3.58 3.55
C HIS A 23 11.26 -2.73 2.29
N VAL A 24 11.09 -3.39 1.14
CA VAL A 24 10.55 -2.75 -0.08
C VAL A 24 9.05 -3.00 -0.26
N ALA A 25 8.51 -3.93 0.52
CA ALA A 25 7.08 -4.16 0.74
C ALA A 25 6.88 -4.67 2.16
N MET A 26 5.79 -4.26 2.81
CA MET A 26 5.48 -4.68 4.17
C MET A 26 3.98 -4.81 4.40
N MET A 27 3.56 -5.97 4.88
CA MET A 27 2.23 -6.16 5.45
C MET A 27 2.18 -5.65 6.90
N ASN A 28 1.55 -4.49 7.11
CA ASN A 28 1.30 -3.92 8.45
C ASN A 28 -0.06 -3.16 8.56
N GLY A 29 -0.94 -3.36 7.58
CA GLY A 29 -2.22 -2.67 7.45
C GLY A 29 -2.11 -1.23 6.93
N ARG A 30 -0.90 -0.70 6.72
CA ARG A 30 -0.66 0.70 6.32
C ARG A 30 0.27 0.85 5.09
N ALA A 31 1.35 0.09 5.05
CA ALA A 31 2.38 0.17 4.02
C ALA A 31 1.94 -0.50 2.71
N ASN A 32 2.86 -0.63 1.76
CA ASN A 32 2.59 -1.23 0.46
C ASN A 32 2.69 -2.76 0.48
N GLN A 33 1.83 -3.38 -0.32
CA GLN A 33 1.91 -4.80 -0.67
C GLN A 33 1.79 -4.99 -2.19
N LEU A 34 0.82 -4.29 -2.81
CA LEU A 34 0.48 -4.45 -4.22
C LEU A 34 1.13 -3.41 -5.13
N THR A 35 1.95 -2.52 -4.58
CA THR A 35 2.54 -1.39 -5.30
C THR A 35 3.96 -1.10 -4.83
N GLU A 36 4.75 -0.36 -5.62
CA GLU A 36 6.03 0.21 -5.18
C GLU A 36 5.74 1.48 -4.37
N MET A 37 6.15 1.60 -3.10
CA MET A 37 5.92 2.82 -2.30
C MET A 37 7.12 3.25 -1.45
N VAL A 38 8.23 2.52 -1.51
CA VAL A 38 9.48 2.91 -0.85
C VAL A 38 10.35 3.65 -1.87
N PRO A 39 10.54 4.98 -1.76
CA PRO A 39 11.30 5.74 -2.75
C PRO A 39 12.78 5.36 -2.73
N VAL A 40 13.41 5.29 -3.91
CA VAL A 40 14.83 4.91 -4.04
C VAL A 40 15.76 5.87 -3.30
N GLU A 41 15.44 7.17 -3.26
CA GLU A 41 16.23 8.14 -2.47
C GLU A 41 16.29 7.79 -0.98
N ARG A 42 15.20 7.23 -0.42
CA ARG A 42 15.13 6.84 1.00
C ARG A 42 16.08 5.67 1.26
N THR A 43 15.94 4.60 0.49
CA THR A 43 16.82 3.44 0.64
C THR A 43 18.29 3.81 0.41
N PHE A 44 18.59 4.64 -0.59
CA PHE A 44 19.97 5.06 -0.85
C PHE A 44 20.55 5.89 0.29
N SER A 45 19.74 6.77 0.90
CA SER A 45 20.15 7.52 2.09
C SER A 45 20.54 6.58 3.24
N GLU A 46 19.70 5.59 3.53
CA GLU A 46 19.92 4.67 4.66
C GLU A 46 21.08 3.69 4.43
N ILE A 47 21.17 3.10 3.23
CA ILE A 47 22.32 2.27 2.85
C ILE A 47 23.61 3.07 2.91
N SER A 48 23.61 4.33 2.45
CA SER A 48 24.78 5.21 2.53
C SER A 48 25.19 5.47 3.98
N ARG A 49 24.23 5.67 4.88
CA ARG A 49 24.47 5.92 6.31
C ARG A 49 25.14 4.71 6.98
N TYR A 50 24.61 3.52 6.74
CA TYR A 50 25.17 2.28 7.27
C TYR A 50 26.55 1.96 6.69
N THR A 51 26.72 2.15 5.37
CA THR A 51 28.02 1.93 4.70
C THR A 51 29.10 2.85 5.27
N LYS A 52 28.80 4.13 5.49
CA LYS A 52 29.73 5.10 6.12
C LYS A 52 30.13 4.72 7.55
N ALA A 53 29.21 4.11 8.29
CA ALA A 53 29.46 3.64 9.66
C ALA A 53 30.18 2.28 9.73
N GLY A 54 30.49 1.64 8.59
CA GLY A 54 31.08 0.30 8.54
C GLY A 54 30.10 -0.83 8.91
N ALA A 55 28.79 -0.55 8.97
CA ALA A 55 27.74 -1.51 9.26
C ALA A 55 27.36 -2.33 8.02
N THR A 56 28.27 -3.21 7.61
CA THR A 56 28.20 -3.94 6.33
C THR A 56 28.18 -5.47 6.48
N SER A 57 27.92 -5.98 7.70
CA SER A 57 27.98 -7.42 7.98
C SER A 57 26.93 -8.23 7.24
N TYR A 58 25.73 -7.66 7.01
CA TYR A 58 24.69 -8.27 6.19
C TYR A 58 23.73 -7.20 5.65
N PHE A 59 23.05 -7.55 4.56
CA PHE A 59 21.87 -6.86 4.08
C PHE A 59 20.80 -7.91 3.76
N LEU A 60 19.64 -7.77 4.39
CA LEU A 60 18.47 -8.60 4.15
C LEU A 60 17.32 -7.66 3.75
N VAL A 61 16.55 -8.02 2.73
CA VAL A 61 15.38 -7.23 2.32
C VAL A 61 14.14 -8.10 2.23
N ASN A 62 13.06 -7.63 2.84
CA ASN A 62 11.74 -8.18 2.67
C ASN A 62 11.15 -7.68 1.35
N THR A 63 10.85 -8.64 0.47
CA THR A 63 10.31 -8.39 -0.87
C THR A 63 8.82 -8.75 -0.98
N SER A 64 8.23 -9.21 0.12
CA SER A 64 6.88 -9.74 0.18
C SER A 64 6.64 -10.79 -0.93
N ASP A 65 5.78 -10.49 -1.92
CA ASP A 65 5.45 -11.39 -3.04
C ASP A 65 6.42 -11.30 -4.24
N ILE A 66 7.54 -10.56 -4.11
CA ILE A 66 8.52 -10.18 -5.16
C ILE A 66 7.92 -9.26 -6.24
N ARG A 67 6.77 -9.64 -6.80
CA ARG A 67 5.94 -8.79 -7.64
C ARG A 67 4.99 -7.98 -6.73
N PRO A 68 4.74 -6.70 -7.00
CA PRO A 68 5.26 -5.90 -8.11
C PRO A 68 6.55 -5.15 -7.78
N VAL A 69 7.18 -5.39 -6.63
CA VAL A 69 8.28 -4.55 -6.11
C VAL A 69 9.67 -4.77 -6.75
N THR A 70 9.69 -5.14 -8.03
CA THR A 70 10.93 -5.52 -8.72
C THR A 70 11.90 -4.37 -8.97
N MET A 71 11.41 -3.13 -9.08
CA MET A 71 12.26 -1.96 -9.25
C MET A 71 12.99 -1.65 -7.95
N SER A 72 12.29 -1.69 -6.82
CA SER A 72 12.89 -1.45 -5.50
C SER A 72 13.83 -2.59 -5.11
N ILE A 73 13.48 -3.86 -5.39
CA ILE A 73 14.44 -4.97 -5.24
C ILE A 73 15.71 -4.71 -6.04
N ARG A 74 15.58 -4.29 -7.31
CA ARG A 74 16.74 -3.99 -8.14
C ARG A 74 17.56 -2.82 -7.58
N SER A 75 16.92 -1.77 -7.07
CA SER A 75 17.60 -0.60 -6.53
C SER A 75 18.45 -0.94 -5.32
N VAL A 76 17.88 -1.66 -4.35
CA VAL A 76 18.58 -2.01 -3.11
C VAL A 76 19.72 -2.97 -3.40
N MET A 77 19.51 -3.97 -4.25
CA MET A 77 20.52 -4.97 -4.58
C MET A 77 21.69 -4.35 -5.36
N ASP A 78 21.42 -3.45 -6.31
CA ASP A 78 22.47 -2.73 -7.02
C ASP A 78 23.26 -1.82 -6.07
N ALA A 79 22.58 -1.11 -5.16
CA ALA A 79 23.22 -0.21 -4.20
C ALA A 79 24.16 -0.95 -3.25
N VAL A 80 23.75 -2.09 -2.69
CA VAL A 80 24.58 -2.85 -1.74
C VAL A 80 25.73 -3.59 -2.43
N TRP A 81 25.54 -4.04 -3.67
CA TRP A 81 26.57 -4.79 -4.40
C TRP A 81 27.58 -3.90 -5.11
N LYS A 82 27.10 -2.84 -5.79
CA LYS A 82 27.92 -1.96 -6.64
C LYS A 82 28.32 -0.67 -5.92
N GLY A 83 27.69 -0.36 -4.80
CA GLY A 83 27.77 0.95 -4.17
C GLY A 83 26.81 1.95 -4.81
N ILE A 84 26.57 3.05 -4.10
CA ILE A 84 25.75 4.17 -4.56
C ILE A 84 26.67 5.20 -5.24
N PRO A 85 26.33 5.71 -6.44
CA PRO A 85 27.11 6.76 -7.09
C PRO A 85 27.35 7.97 -6.17
N ALA A 86 28.58 8.47 -6.14
CA ALA A 86 28.96 9.60 -5.29
C ALA A 86 28.59 10.94 -5.94
N GLY A 87 27.84 11.77 -5.21
CA GLY A 87 27.40 13.09 -5.66
C GLY A 87 26.20 13.06 -6.63
N GLY A 88 25.47 14.16 -6.74
CA GLY A 88 24.34 14.29 -7.68
C GLY A 88 23.02 13.66 -7.24
N ASP A 89 22.11 13.44 -8.20
CA ASP A 89 20.77 12.85 -8.03
C ASP A 89 20.82 11.33 -8.30
N ALA A 90 21.39 10.57 -7.36
CA ALA A 90 21.60 9.13 -7.52
C ALA A 90 20.30 8.34 -7.76
N SER A 91 19.19 8.72 -7.11
CA SER A 91 17.89 8.08 -7.34
C SER A 91 17.33 8.43 -8.72
N GLY A 92 17.43 9.67 -9.18
CA GLY A 92 17.06 10.07 -10.53
C GLY A 92 17.88 9.36 -11.63
N GLU A 93 19.17 9.17 -11.41
CA GLU A 93 20.03 8.37 -12.29
C GLU A 93 19.61 6.91 -12.32
N PHE A 94 19.31 6.31 -11.16
CA PHE A 94 18.78 4.96 -11.08
C PHE A 94 17.46 4.84 -11.86
N TYR A 95 16.47 5.71 -11.62
CA TYR A 95 15.19 5.65 -12.32
C TYR A 95 15.35 5.79 -13.84
N ARG A 96 16.27 6.65 -14.29
CA ARG A 96 16.59 6.80 -15.72
C ARG A 96 17.20 5.51 -16.29
N GLN A 97 18.17 4.92 -15.60
CA GLN A 97 18.83 3.70 -16.05
C GLN A 97 17.87 2.50 -16.07
N TRP A 98 17.10 2.31 -14.99
CA TRP A 98 16.02 1.32 -14.92
C TRP A 98 15.04 1.51 -16.10
N SER A 99 14.57 2.74 -16.30
CA SER A 99 13.60 3.02 -17.37
C SER A 99 14.18 2.77 -18.76
N LYS A 100 15.46 3.07 -18.97
CA LYS A 100 16.17 2.79 -20.22
C LYS A 100 16.26 1.29 -20.47
N GLU A 101 16.68 0.50 -19.48
CA GLU A 101 16.79 -0.95 -19.57
C GLU A 101 15.43 -1.61 -19.83
N GLN A 102 14.39 -1.18 -19.09
CA GLN A 102 13.10 -1.85 -19.11
C GLN A 102 12.17 -1.36 -20.23
N PHE A 103 12.28 -0.11 -20.65
CA PHE A 103 11.31 0.53 -21.55
C PHE A 103 11.93 1.30 -22.72
N GLY A 104 13.26 1.38 -22.81
CA GLY A 104 14.00 1.99 -23.90
C GLY A 104 14.34 3.47 -23.69
N ASP A 105 15.41 3.90 -24.35
CA ASP A 105 16.06 5.20 -24.15
C ASP A 105 15.12 6.40 -24.44
N LYS A 106 14.24 6.28 -25.45
CA LYS A 106 13.32 7.35 -25.90
C LYS A 106 12.38 7.88 -24.83
N ILE A 107 12.03 7.05 -23.84
CA ILE A 107 11.10 7.43 -22.75
C ILE A 107 11.76 7.43 -21.37
N ALA A 108 13.02 6.99 -21.26
CA ALA A 108 13.72 6.82 -20.00
C ALA A 108 13.71 8.08 -19.12
N GLY A 109 14.04 9.23 -19.71
CA GLY A 109 14.03 10.50 -18.97
C GLY A 109 12.62 10.92 -18.49
N ARG A 110 11.58 10.65 -19.27
CA ARG A 110 10.20 10.99 -18.88
C ARG A 110 9.66 10.04 -17.82
N LEU A 111 10.07 8.78 -17.84
CA LEU A 111 9.72 7.82 -16.80
C LEU A 111 10.45 8.09 -15.49
N ALA A 112 11.71 8.54 -15.54
CA ALA A 112 12.42 8.95 -14.33
C ALA A 112 11.68 10.06 -13.58
N GLU A 113 11.22 11.08 -14.31
CA GLU A 113 10.40 12.15 -13.71
C GLU A 113 9.03 11.63 -13.26
N LEU A 114 8.39 10.72 -14.02
CA LEU A 114 7.13 10.09 -13.61
C LEU A 114 7.28 9.33 -12.27
N TYR A 115 8.36 8.60 -12.05
CA TYR A 115 8.61 7.91 -10.78
C TYR A 115 8.74 8.89 -9.61
N LYS A 116 9.49 9.99 -9.79
CA LYS A 116 9.57 11.05 -8.77
C LYS A 116 8.21 11.64 -8.45
N GLU A 117 7.40 11.93 -9.47
CA GLU A 117 6.05 12.46 -9.28
C GLU A 117 5.12 11.44 -8.61
N TYR A 118 5.26 10.16 -8.96
CA TYR A 118 4.52 9.05 -8.36
C TYR A 118 4.80 8.93 -6.86
N PHE A 119 6.07 8.93 -6.44
CA PHE A 119 6.42 8.84 -5.01
C PHE A 119 6.02 10.09 -4.21
N ASN A 120 5.85 11.24 -4.87
CA ASN A 120 5.34 12.47 -4.25
C ASN A 120 3.81 12.62 -4.30
N ALA A 121 3.10 11.71 -4.97
CA ALA A 121 1.64 11.79 -5.10
C ALA A 121 0.85 11.50 -3.80
N PRO A 122 1.24 10.52 -2.94
CA PRO A 122 0.45 10.11 -1.79
C PRO A 122 0.09 11.23 -0.81
N ALA A 123 -0.93 10.95 0.00
CA ALA A 123 -1.13 11.63 1.28
C ALA A 123 -0.15 11.07 2.33
N HIS A 124 -0.05 11.74 3.48
CA HIS A 124 0.84 11.34 4.58
C HIS A 124 0.08 11.23 5.90
N PHE A 125 0.50 10.29 6.75
CA PHE A 125 -0.03 10.10 8.10
C PHE A 125 1.11 10.00 9.13
N GLY A 126 0.77 10.15 10.41
CA GLY A 126 1.69 9.90 11.50
C GLY A 126 2.70 11.01 11.75
N ASP A 127 3.50 10.80 12.79
CA ASP A 127 4.68 11.59 13.15
C ASP A 127 5.79 10.61 13.58
N PRO A 128 6.88 10.44 12.81
CA PRO A 128 7.18 11.15 11.56
C PRO A 128 6.19 10.81 10.43
N PRO A 129 6.07 11.66 9.39
CA PRO A 129 5.12 11.46 8.31
C PRO A 129 5.53 10.28 7.41
N HIS A 130 4.59 9.37 7.17
CA HIS A 130 4.71 8.26 6.23
C HIS A 130 3.71 8.39 5.10
N GLU A 131 4.09 8.00 3.88
CA GLU A 131 3.17 7.94 2.75
C GLU A 131 2.06 6.91 2.98
N TYR A 132 0.87 7.18 2.45
CA TYR A 132 -0.21 6.19 2.43
C TYR A 132 0.18 5.03 1.51
N GLY A 133 0.38 3.84 2.05
CA GLY A 133 0.51 2.62 1.25
C GLY A 133 -0.85 2.06 0.82
N ASP A 134 -0.85 1.14 -0.14
CA ASP A 134 -2.07 0.53 -0.68
C ASP A 134 -2.93 -0.14 0.41
N GLN A 135 -2.33 -0.69 1.48
CA GLN A 135 -3.08 -1.26 2.59
C GLN A 135 -3.84 -0.23 3.43
N LEU A 136 -3.25 0.95 3.65
CA LEU A 136 -3.84 1.97 4.53
C LEU A 136 -5.23 2.34 4.05
N TYR A 137 -5.36 2.66 2.75
CA TYR A 137 -6.64 3.06 2.16
C TYR A 137 -7.74 2.06 2.47
N HIS A 138 -7.45 0.77 2.31
CA HIS A 138 -8.42 -0.29 2.48
C HIS A 138 -8.68 -0.64 3.94
N THR A 139 -7.66 -0.58 4.79
CA THR A 139 -7.80 -0.76 6.25
C THR A 139 -8.65 0.35 6.85
N GLU A 140 -8.38 1.61 6.52
CA GLU A 140 -9.13 2.75 7.03
C GLU A 140 -10.58 2.74 6.54
N VAL A 141 -10.84 2.46 5.25
CA VAL A 141 -12.22 2.29 4.76
C VAL A 141 -12.97 1.22 5.56
N ARG A 142 -12.37 0.03 5.74
CA ARG A 142 -13.04 -1.06 6.47
C ARG A 142 -13.34 -0.65 7.91
N ARG A 143 -12.38 0.00 8.56
CA ARG A 143 -12.53 0.50 9.93
C ARG A 143 -13.66 1.51 10.02
N MET A 144 -13.67 2.51 9.15
CA MET A 144 -14.67 3.57 9.14
C MET A 144 -16.08 3.04 8.90
N LEU A 145 -16.25 2.15 7.92
CA LEU A 145 -17.55 1.54 7.61
C LEU A 145 -18.07 0.70 8.77
N LEU A 146 -17.23 -0.15 9.37
CA LEU A 146 -17.62 -0.93 10.54
C LEU A 146 -17.96 -0.01 11.72
N SER A 147 -17.10 0.94 12.09
CA SER A 147 -17.37 1.90 13.17
C SER A 147 -18.66 2.70 12.96
N TYR A 148 -19.03 2.99 11.71
CA TYR A 148 -20.30 3.62 11.40
C TYR A 148 -21.49 2.67 11.67
N MET A 149 -21.46 1.45 11.13
CA MET A 149 -22.60 0.53 11.12
C MET A 149 -22.89 -0.18 12.45
N ILE A 150 -21.86 -0.62 13.18
CA ILE A 150 -22.04 -1.60 14.28
C ILE A 150 -21.79 -1.07 15.70
N ASP A 151 -21.10 0.08 15.83
CA ASP A 151 -20.77 0.72 17.11
C ASP A 151 -20.24 -0.23 18.21
N SER A 152 -19.62 -1.33 17.80
CA SER A 152 -19.05 -2.37 18.66
C SER A 152 -17.52 -2.37 18.54
N PRO A 153 -16.80 -2.89 19.55
CA PRO A 153 -15.36 -3.10 19.45
C PRO A 153 -14.98 -3.85 18.17
N LEU A 154 -13.92 -3.39 17.50
CA LEU A 154 -13.37 -4.08 16.33
C LEU A 154 -12.28 -5.04 16.78
N TYR A 155 -12.15 -6.17 16.09
CA TYR A 155 -11.18 -7.20 16.44
C TYR A 155 -10.14 -7.41 15.33
N ALA A 156 -8.90 -7.65 15.73
CA ALA A 156 -7.83 -8.17 14.89
C ALA A 156 -7.48 -9.59 15.32
N LEU A 157 -7.48 -10.51 14.37
CA LEU A 157 -7.10 -11.90 14.57
C LEU A 157 -5.64 -12.09 14.14
N PRO A 158 -4.69 -12.29 15.07
CA PRO A 158 -3.26 -12.32 14.76
C PRO A 158 -2.87 -13.63 14.08
N SER A 159 -3.06 -13.69 12.76
CA SER A 159 -2.90 -14.91 11.95
C SER A 159 -1.47 -15.44 11.84
N GLN A 160 -0.45 -14.63 12.16
CA GLN A 160 0.95 -15.07 12.28
C GLN A 160 1.35 -15.44 13.72
N ALA A 161 0.50 -15.16 14.71
CA ALA A 161 0.85 -15.41 16.09
C ALA A 161 0.56 -16.88 16.45
N PRO A 162 1.17 -17.40 17.54
CA PRO A 162 0.87 -18.74 18.00
C PRO A 162 -0.63 -18.97 18.19
N LYS A 163 -1.09 -20.21 17.96
CA LYS A 163 -2.53 -20.57 17.97
C LYS A 163 -3.27 -20.24 19.28
N TRP A 164 -2.55 -20.03 20.37
CA TRP A 164 -3.09 -19.64 21.68
C TRP A 164 -3.18 -18.11 21.88
N SER A 165 -2.85 -17.32 20.87
CA SER A 165 -2.92 -15.86 20.95
C SER A 165 -4.38 -15.40 20.91
N SER A 166 -4.79 -14.63 21.92
CA SER A 166 -6.12 -14.02 21.95
C SER A 166 -6.29 -13.01 20.82
N ALA A 167 -7.54 -12.86 20.35
CA ALA A 167 -7.93 -11.77 19.49
C ALA A 167 -7.59 -10.42 20.15
N ARG A 168 -7.08 -9.48 19.35
CA ARG A 168 -6.79 -8.12 19.82
C ARG A 168 -8.03 -7.26 19.64
N ILE A 169 -8.43 -6.56 20.69
CA ILE A 169 -9.46 -5.53 20.62
C ILE A 169 -8.81 -4.25 20.10
N LEU A 170 -9.40 -3.66 19.06
CA LEU A 170 -8.98 -2.44 18.39
C LEU A 170 -9.88 -1.28 18.83
N ASP A 171 -10.00 -1.07 20.15
CA ASP A 171 -10.76 0.04 20.69
C ASP A 171 -9.92 1.33 20.63
N GLY A 172 -10.43 2.33 19.91
CA GLY A 172 -9.80 3.64 19.78
C GLY A 172 -8.46 3.68 19.03
N PHE A 173 -7.92 4.89 18.87
CA PHE A 173 -6.59 5.16 18.33
C PHE A 173 -5.72 5.75 19.44
N GLY A 174 -4.49 5.26 19.57
CA GLY A 174 -3.52 5.71 20.57
C GLY A 174 -3.17 4.63 21.60
N PRO A 175 -1.97 4.69 22.21
CA PRO A 175 -1.65 3.84 23.35
C PRO A 175 -2.59 4.19 24.51
N PRO A 176 -2.96 3.22 25.35
CA PRO A 176 -3.59 3.53 26.63
C PRO A 176 -2.76 4.59 27.37
N PRO A 177 -3.38 5.63 27.96
CA PRO A 177 -4.82 5.82 28.19
C PRO A 177 -5.57 6.70 27.16
N ASN A 178 -4.94 7.16 26.08
CA ASN A 178 -5.49 8.20 25.19
C ASN A 178 -6.41 7.67 24.06
N GLN A 179 -7.10 6.56 24.29
CA GLN A 179 -7.99 5.97 23.28
C GLN A 179 -9.24 6.82 23.07
N LEU A 180 -9.40 7.36 21.86
CA LEU A 180 -10.63 8.04 21.47
C LEU A 180 -11.80 7.04 21.32
N PRO A 181 -13.02 7.39 21.76
CA PRO A 181 -14.23 6.64 21.43
C PRO A 181 -14.40 6.47 19.92
N ALA A 182 -14.96 5.33 19.48
CA ALA A 182 -15.05 4.98 18.06
C ALA A 182 -15.75 6.04 17.20
N LYS A 183 -16.83 6.65 17.69
CA LYS A 183 -17.56 7.72 16.98
C LYS A 183 -16.79 9.04 16.91
N GLU A 184 -16.01 9.37 17.95
CA GLU A 184 -15.16 10.56 17.94
C GLU A 184 -14.00 10.39 16.97
N TRP A 185 -13.32 9.23 17.04
CA TRP A 185 -12.29 8.85 16.07
C TRP A 185 -12.82 8.89 14.63
N LEU A 186 -14.01 8.33 14.39
CA LEU A 186 -14.63 8.29 13.07
C LEU A 186 -14.86 9.71 12.54
N SER A 187 -15.40 10.61 13.37
CA SER A 187 -15.69 11.99 12.98
C SER A 187 -14.41 12.77 12.62
N GLN A 188 -13.35 12.63 13.41
CA GLN A 188 -12.04 13.25 13.13
C GLN A 188 -11.40 12.65 11.87
N THR A 189 -11.49 11.33 11.71
CA THR A 189 -10.91 10.62 10.57
C THR A 189 -11.61 11.01 9.27
N ILE A 190 -12.95 11.07 9.23
CA ILE A 190 -13.71 11.53 8.07
C ILE A 190 -13.23 12.90 7.58
N ALA A 191 -13.13 13.88 8.48
CA ALA A 191 -12.69 15.23 8.12
C ALA A 191 -11.27 15.23 7.55
N LYS A 192 -10.36 14.51 8.23
CA LYS A 192 -8.96 14.36 7.81
C LYS A 192 -8.85 13.69 6.44
N GLU A 193 -9.56 12.60 6.19
CA GLU A 193 -9.47 11.85 4.93
C GLU A 193 -10.11 12.58 3.76
N ILE A 194 -11.20 13.32 3.97
CA ILE A 194 -11.76 14.22 2.94
C ILE A 194 -10.72 15.23 2.51
N GLN A 195 -10.02 15.86 3.46
CA GLN A 195 -8.97 16.83 3.16
C GLN A 195 -7.77 16.17 2.46
N GLN A 196 -7.13 15.21 3.12
CA GLN A 196 -5.86 14.63 2.66
C GLN A 196 -6.00 13.90 1.33
N CYS A 197 -7.02 13.04 1.17
CA CYS A 197 -7.25 12.36 -0.10
C CYS A 197 -7.69 13.33 -1.19
N GLY A 198 -8.46 14.37 -0.84
CA GLY A 198 -8.85 15.45 -1.76
C GLY A 198 -7.64 16.23 -2.30
N GLU A 199 -6.69 16.58 -1.44
CA GLU A 199 -5.44 17.27 -1.81
C GLU A 199 -4.48 16.38 -2.61
N ALA A 200 -4.43 15.07 -2.33
CA ALA A 200 -3.60 14.11 -3.05
C ALA A 200 -4.15 13.76 -4.44
N GLN A 201 -5.48 13.81 -4.62
CA GLN A 201 -6.12 13.33 -5.83
C GLN A 201 -5.65 14.02 -7.13
N PRO A 202 -5.45 15.35 -7.21
CA PRO A 202 -4.91 16.00 -8.40
C PRO A 202 -3.50 15.53 -8.76
N ARG A 203 -2.65 15.22 -7.77
CA ARG A 203 -1.30 14.68 -8.01
C ARG A 203 -1.40 13.29 -8.64
N TRP A 204 -2.25 12.42 -8.08
CA TRP A 204 -2.53 11.11 -8.68
C TRP A 204 -3.11 11.18 -10.10
N ASP A 205 -4.05 12.10 -10.33
CA ASP A 205 -4.65 12.32 -11.65
C ASP A 205 -3.61 12.79 -12.68
N ALA A 206 -2.68 13.65 -12.28
CA ALA A 206 -1.59 14.12 -13.13
C ALA A 206 -0.61 13.00 -13.50
N VAL A 207 -0.19 12.20 -12.51
CA VAL A 207 0.70 11.05 -12.71
C VAL A 207 0.04 10.03 -13.65
N TRP A 208 -1.23 9.70 -13.43
CA TRP A 208 -1.98 8.78 -14.29
C TRP A 208 -2.06 9.27 -15.74
N LYS A 209 -2.39 10.55 -15.95
CA LYS A 209 -2.45 11.16 -17.29
C LYS A 209 -1.11 11.06 -18.02
N LYS A 210 0.00 11.34 -17.33
CA LYS A 210 1.35 11.24 -17.90
C LYS A 210 1.71 9.79 -18.24
N ALA A 211 1.41 8.86 -17.35
CA ALA A 211 1.67 7.43 -17.58
C ALA A 211 0.92 6.90 -18.81
N LEU A 212 -0.37 7.20 -18.93
CA LEU A 212 -1.15 6.81 -20.12
C LEU A 212 -0.59 7.39 -21.42
N ALA A 213 -0.10 8.63 -21.40
CA ALA A 213 0.50 9.26 -22.58
C ALA A 213 1.84 8.62 -23.00
N LEU A 214 2.51 7.91 -22.09
CA LEU A 214 3.78 7.22 -22.37
C LEU A 214 3.58 5.80 -22.92
N GLU A 215 2.47 5.12 -22.59
CA GLU A 215 2.22 3.74 -23.00
C GLU A 215 2.40 3.48 -24.51
N PRO A 216 1.87 4.31 -25.44
CA PRO A 216 2.02 4.07 -26.87
C PRO A 216 3.48 4.10 -27.35
N LEU A 217 4.34 4.81 -26.61
CA LEU A 217 5.77 4.98 -26.91
C LEU A 217 6.63 3.83 -26.37
N VAL A 218 6.08 2.98 -25.50
CA VAL A 218 6.76 1.79 -24.97
C VAL A 218 6.89 0.74 -26.08
N PRO A 219 8.07 0.11 -26.25
CA PRO A 219 8.25 -1.01 -27.18
C PRO A 219 7.19 -2.08 -26.98
N MET A 220 6.63 -2.60 -28.07
CA MET A 220 5.50 -3.54 -28.02
C MET A 220 5.76 -4.75 -27.11
N ALA A 221 6.97 -5.31 -27.16
CA ALA A 221 7.40 -6.44 -26.33
C ALA A 221 7.44 -6.13 -24.82
N ARG A 222 7.43 -4.86 -24.43
CA ARG A 222 7.54 -4.39 -23.03
C ARG A 222 6.25 -3.75 -22.50
N ARG A 223 5.20 -3.63 -23.32
CA ARG A 223 3.92 -3.01 -22.91
C ARG A 223 3.22 -3.73 -21.75
N ASN A 224 3.25 -5.06 -21.73
CA ASN A 224 2.66 -5.82 -20.61
C ASN A 224 3.39 -5.53 -19.30
N PHE A 225 4.73 -5.50 -19.32
CA PHE A 225 5.53 -5.12 -18.15
C PHE A 225 5.29 -3.66 -17.76
N TYR A 226 5.07 -2.75 -18.71
CA TYR A 226 4.73 -1.36 -18.42
C TYR A 226 3.36 -1.22 -17.74
N ARG A 227 2.34 -1.93 -18.24
CA ARG A 227 1.02 -1.97 -17.60
C ARG A 227 1.10 -2.47 -16.17
N GLU A 228 1.97 -3.43 -15.94
CA GLU A 228 2.18 -4.05 -14.64
C GLU A 228 2.98 -3.20 -13.66
N GLN A 229 4.15 -2.73 -14.06
CA GLN A 229 5.07 -1.98 -13.18
C GLN A 229 4.78 -0.49 -13.09
N VAL A 230 3.94 0.06 -13.97
CA VAL A 230 3.65 1.50 -13.99
C VAL A 230 2.16 1.75 -13.88
N LEU A 231 1.35 1.24 -14.82
CA LEU A 231 -0.08 1.59 -14.82
C LEU A 231 -0.84 0.98 -13.65
N ALA A 232 -0.61 -0.29 -13.29
CA ALA A 232 -1.32 -0.93 -12.19
C ALA A 232 -1.03 -0.28 -10.84
N MET A 233 0.24 -0.01 -10.52
CA MET A 233 0.59 0.64 -9.25
C MET A 233 -0.01 2.05 -9.11
N ILE A 234 -0.03 2.83 -10.20
CA ILE A 234 -0.67 4.16 -10.22
C ILE A 234 -2.18 4.01 -10.08
N ALA A 235 -2.80 3.07 -10.80
CA ALA A 235 -4.24 2.87 -10.78
C ALA A 235 -4.73 2.43 -9.39
N ILE A 236 -4.05 1.47 -8.76
CA ILE A 236 -4.35 0.99 -7.40
C ILE A 236 -4.33 2.17 -6.43
N ASN A 237 -3.21 2.88 -6.27
CA ASN A 237 -3.12 3.98 -5.31
C ASN A 237 -4.07 5.14 -5.64
N ARG A 238 -4.18 5.54 -6.91
CA ARG A 238 -5.09 6.62 -7.36
C ARG A 238 -6.54 6.32 -7.05
N GLN A 239 -6.99 5.09 -7.34
CA GLN A 239 -8.38 4.70 -7.11
C GLN A 239 -8.64 4.43 -5.63
N SER A 240 -7.69 3.85 -4.89
CA SER A 240 -7.83 3.63 -3.46
C SER A 240 -7.90 4.94 -2.67
N ASN A 241 -7.11 5.95 -3.05
CA ASN A 241 -7.26 7.33 -2.58
C ASN A 241 -8.67 7.89 -2.85
N ARG A 242 -9.17 7.71 -4.09
CA ARG A 242 -10.52 8.14 -4.47
C ARG A 242 -11.60 7.43 -3.67
N ILE A 243 -11.45 6.12 -3.41
CA ILE A 243 -12.39 5.31 -2.63
C ILE A 243 -12.46 5.82 -1.19
N LEU A 244 -11.30 6.03 -0.53
CA LEU A 244 -11.27 6.54 0.83
C LEU A 244 -11.88 7.94 0.95
N PHE A 245 -11.60 8.82 -0.02
CA PHE A 245 -12.24 10.13 -0.12
C PHE A 245 -13.77 10.00 -0.23
N LEU A 246 -14.26 9.23 -1.21
CA LEU A 246 -15.68 9.09 -1.49
C LEU A 246 -16.45 8.45 -0.34
N LEU A 247 -15.87 7.46 0.33
CA LEU A 247 -16.54 6.81 1.46
C LEU A 247 -16.50 7.63 2.74
N SER A 248 -15.46 8.45 2.94
CA SER A 248 -15.49 9.46 4.00
C SER A 248 -16.65 10.45 3.80
N LYS A 249 -16.86 10.92 2.56
CA LYS A 249 -18.02 11.76 2.22
C LYS A 249 -19.35 11.00 2.39
N ALA A 250 -19.42 9.75 1.93
CA ALA A 250 -20.66 8.98 2.02
C ALA A 250 -21.10 8.77 3.47
N ILE A 251 -20.14 8.53 4.38
CA ILE A 251 -20.44 8.43 5.81
C ILE A 251 -20.88 9.80 6.37
N GLN A 252 -20.21 10.89 6.00
CA GLN A 252 -20.59 12.25 6.42
C GLN A 252 -22.02 12.61 5.98
N ASP A 253 -22.34 12.35 4.71
CA ASP A 253 -23.66 12.63 4.12
C ASP A 253 -24.74 11.72 4.71
N ALA A 254 -24.45 10.43 4.90
CA ALA A 254 -25.37 9.51 5.57
C ALA A 254 -25.67 9.95 7.02
N ALA A 255 -24.64 10.34 7.78
CA ALA A 255 -24.80 10.85 9.15
C ALA A 255 -25.61 12.15 9.21
N SER A 256 -25.58 12.95 8.13
CA SER A 256 -26.35 14.20 8.00
C SER A 256 -27.77 13.99 7.45
N GLY A 257 -28.16 12.74 7.18
CA GLY A 257 -29.48 12.40 6.60
C GLY A 257 -29.55 12.48 5.07
N ASN A 258 -28.46 12.83 4.38
CA ASN A 258 -28.38 12.96 2.92
C ASN A 258 -28.16 11.61 2.23
N LYS A 259 -29.08 10.65 2.44
CA LYS A 259 -28.92 9.27 1.94
C LYS A 259 -28.70 9.17 0.42
N ALA A 260 -29.40 9.99 -0.36
CA ALA A 260 -29.27 9.96 -1.83
C ALA A 260 -27.85 10.35 -2.29
N GLN A 261 -27.24 11.35 -1.65
CA GLN A 261 -25.87 11.77 -1.93
C GLN A 261 -24.87 10.69 -1.52
N ALA A 262 -25.06 10.10 -0.32
CA ALA A 262 -24.23 9.00 0.15
C ALA A 262 -24.26 7.80 -0.82
N GLN A 263 -25.44 7.43 -1.34
CA GLN A 263 -25.55 6.35 -2.34
C GLN A 263 -24.85 6.70 -3.66
N GLN A 264 -24.91 7.96 -4.10
CA GLN A 264 -24.18 8.40 -5.29
C GLN A 264 -22.66 8.28 -5.12
N GLU A 265 -22.14 8.62 -3.95
CA GLU A 265 -20.72 8.53 -3.62
C GLU A 265 -20.24 7.08 -3.50
N ILE A 266 -21.07 6.22 -2.90
CA ILE A 266 -20.85 4.77 -2.88
C ILE A 266 -20.80 4.20 -4.30
N ALA A 267 -21.73 4.58 -5.17
CA ALA A 267 -21.74 4.13 -6.57
C ALA A 267 -20.49 4.57 -7.34
N GLN A 268 -19.99 5.78 -7.06
CA GLN A 268 -18.71 6.26 -7.60
C GLN A 268 -17.52 5.45 -7.05
N ALA A 269 -17.50 5.16 -5.74
CA ALA A 269 -16.45 4.34 -5.14
C ALA A 269 -16.41 2.92 -5.74
N LEU A 270 -17.58 2.30 -5.95
CA LEU A 270 -17.71 1.01 -6.65
C LEU A 270 -17.23 1.07 -8.10
N THR A 271 -17.30 2.23 -8.76
CA THR A 271 -16.71 2.44 -10.08
C THR A 271 -15.18 2.47 -10.00
N SER A 272 -14.61 3.14 -8.99
CA SER A 272 -13.15 3.13 -8.75
C SER A 272 -12.62 1.71 -8.50
N PHE A 273 -13.34 0.85 -7.78
CA PHE A 273 -12.97 -0.56 -7.64
C PHE A 273 -12.95 -1.32 -8.98
N LYS A 274 -13.87 -1.01 -9.91
CA LYS A 274 -13.85 -1.60 -11.26
C LYS A 274 -12.64 -1.15 -12.07
N GLU A 275 -12.21 0.09 -11.89
CA GLU A 275 -11.01 0.63 -12.55
C GLU A 275 -9.73 -0.02 -12.00
N ILE A 276 -9.64 -0.25 -10.68
CA ILE A 276 -8.56 -1.08 -10.09
C ILE A 276 -8.54 -2.45 -10.75
N HIS A 277 -9.68 -3.14 -10.76
CA HIS A 277 -9.75 -4.49 -11.30
C HIS A 277 -9.41 -4.57 -12.79
N ARG A 278 -9.75 -3.53 -13.56
CA ARG A 278 -9.35 -3.43 -14.97
C ARG A 278 -7.83 -3.30 -15.10
N ALA A 279 -7.20 -2.47 -14.26
CA ALA A 279 -5.75 -2.28 -14.27
C ALA A 279 -5.01 -3.56 -13.83
N GLU A 280 -5.50 -4.25 -12.80
CA GLU A 280 -5.01 -5.57 -12.37
C GLU A 280 -5.06 -6.57 -13.53
N GLY A 281 -6.22 -6.72 -14.18
CA GLY A 281 -6.38 -7.62 -15.32
C GLY A 281 -5.47 -7.26 -16.51
N ALA A 282 -5.24 -5.97 -16.77
CA ALA A 282 -4.33 -5.51 -17.82
C ALA A 282 -2.84 -5.75 -17.48
N ALA A 283 -2.52 -5.90 -16.20
CA ALA A 283 -1.19 -6.22 -15.68
C ALA A 283 -0.93 -7.74 -15.59
N GLU A 284 -1.91 -8.58 -15.88
CA GLU A 284 -1.76 -10.04 -15.85
C GLU A 284 -1.44 -10.60 -17.24
N TYR A 285 -0.29 -11.27 -17.38
CA TYR A 285 0.17 -11.79 -18.67
C TYR A 285 1.05 -13.04 -18.51
N GLY A 286 1.03 -13.93 -19.52
CA GLY A 286 1.86 -15.14 -19.52
C GLY A 286 1.64 -16.00 -18.28
N LYS A 287 2.72 -16.32 -17.56
CA LYS A 287 2.69 -17.06 -16.30
C LYS A 287 2.08 -16.28 -15.12
N TRP A 288 1.88 -14.98 -15.28
CA TRP A 288 1.31 -14.09 -14.27
C TRP A 288 -0.19 -13.85 -14.44
N LYS A 289 -0.86 -14.63 -15.30
CA LYS A 289 -2.32 -14.67 -15.31
C LYS A 289 -2.82 -15.02 -13.91
N HIS A 290 -3.87 -14.35 -13.46
CA HIS A 290 -4.53 -14.58 -12.18
C HIS A 290 -3.72 -14.22 -10.93
N TRP A 291 -2.62 -13.50 -11.06
CA TRP A 291 -1.76 -13.12 -9.95
C TRP A 291 -2.50 -12.32 -8.87
N TYR A 292 -3.37 -11.36 -9.23
CA TYR A 292 -4.09 -10.54 -8.26
C TYR A 292 -5.22 -11.29 -7.54
N ARG A 293 -5.55 -12.54 -7.93
CA ARG A 293 -6.44 -13.40 -7.13
C ARG A 293 -5.86 -13.73 -5.76
N GLY A 294 -4.53 -13.62 -5.61
CA GLY A 294 -3.83 -13.80 -4.35
C GLY A 294 -3.82 -12.57 -3.44
N ASP A 295 -4.52 -11.47 -3.79
CA ASP A 295 -4.67 -10.35 -2.85
C ASP A 295 -5.62 -10.73 -1.70
N TRP A 296 -5.02 -11.28 -0.65
CA TRP A 296 -5.67 -11.53 0.64
C TRP A 296 -5.24 -10.53 1.71
N LEU A 297 -4.23 -9.73 1.38
CA LEU A 297 -3.44 -8.97 2.33
C LEU A 297 -3.82 -7.49 2.31
N ALA A 298 -3.79 -6.82 1.16
CA ALA A 298 -4.39 -5.49 1.04
C ALA A 298 -5.93 -5.59 1.12
N GLY A 299 -6.47 -6.64 0.53
CA GLY A 299 -7.88 -7.04 0.67
C GLY A 299 -8.82 -6.09 -0.05
N ILE A 300 -8.47 -5.67 -1.27
CA ILE A 300 -9.28 -4.76 -2.09
C ILE A 300 -10.69 -5.33 -2.30
N TYR A 301 -10.76 -6.64 -2.60
CA TYR A 301 -12.03 -7.36 -2.75
C TYR A 301 -12.87 -7.35 -1.47
N ARG A 302 -12.25 -7.57 -0.30
CA ARG A 302 -12.92 -7.56 1.00
C ARG A 302 -13.51 -6.18 1.30
N THR A 303 -12.73 -5.14 1.03
CA THR A 303 -13.21 -3.76 1.16
C THR A 303 -14.41 -3.52 0.26
N ARG A 304 -14.33 -3.87 -1.03
CA ARG A 304 -15.46 -3.74 -1.96
C ARG A 304 -16.72 -4.45 -1.45
N LYS A 305 -16.61 -5.66 -0.91
CA LYS A 305 -17.75 -6.39 -0.33
C LYS A 305 -18.38 -5.66 0.84
N LEU A 306 -17.57 -5.08 1.71
CA LEU A 306 -18.07 -4.26 2.81
C LEU A 306 -18.75 -2.97 2.31
N VAL A 307 -18.25 -2.35 1.23
CA VAL A 307 -18.92 -1.21 0.59
C VAL A 307 -20.29 -1.60 0.03
N GLU A 308 -20.40 -2.76 -0.62
CA GLU A 308 -21.67 -3.30 -1.11
C GLU A 308 -22.66 -3.56 0.05
N THR A 309 -22.17 -4.04 1.20
CA THR A 309 -22.98 -4.18 2.43
C THR A 309 -23.39 -2.81 2.99
N PHE A 310 -22.47 -1.85 3.05
CA PHE A 310 -22.78 -0.50 3.53
C PHE A 310 -23.86 0.19 2.70
N SER A 311 -23.82 0.05 1.37
CA SER A 311 -24.87 0.54 0.48
C SER A 311 -26.26 0.01 0.86
N LYS A 312 -26.36 -1.30 1.14
CA LYS A 312 -27.62 -1.93 1.56
C LYS A 312 -28.04 -1.46 2.96
N PHE A 313 -27.09 -1.36 3.88
CA PHE A 313 -27.33 -0.91 5.25
C PHE A 313 -27.94 0.49 5.31
N LEU A 314 -27.55 1.41 4.40
CA LEU A 314 -28.12 2.75 4.35
C LEU A 314 -29.63 2.76 4.02
N ASP A 315 -30.09 1.77 3.26
CA ASP A 315 -31.49 1.64 2.87
C ASP A 315 -32.27 0.77 3.87
N ASP A 316 -31.62 -0.26 4.42
CA ASP A 316 -32.21 -1.24 5.34
C ASP A 316 -31.28 -1.50 6.55
N PRO A 317 -31.62 -1.01 7.75
CA PRO A 317 -30.82 -1.24 8.95
C PRO A 317 -30.81 -2.71 9.42
N GLU A 318 -31.70 -3.56 8.91
CA GLU A 318 -31.70 -5.01 9.18
C GLU A 318 -30.73 -5.78 8.25
N THR A 319 -30.01 -5.09 7.37
CA THR A 319 -28.97 -5.69 6.51
C THR A 319 -28.01 -6.53 7.34
N HIS A 320 -27.80 -7.78 6.93
CA HIS A 320 -26.80 -8.65 7.56
C HIS A 320 -25.38 -8.09 7.41
N ILE A 321 -24.72 -7.82 8.54
CA ILE A 321 -23.34 -7.35 8.62
C ILE A 321 -22.45 -8.50 9.10
N ALA A 322 -21.23 -8.58 8.56
CA ALA A 322 -20.23 -9.55 9.00
C ALA A 322 -19.81 -9.28 10.46
N PRO A 323 -19.21 -10.27 11.16
CA PRO A 323 -18.60 -10.04 12.47
C PRO A 323 -17.65 -8.83 12.46
N PRO A 324 -17.49 -8.12 13.60
CA PRO A 324 -16.72 -6.88 13.72
C PRO A 324 -15.19 -7.08 13.63
N VAL A 325 -14.74 -7.85 12.65
CA VAL A 325 -13.34 -8.23 12.46
C VAL A 325 -12.76 -7.30 11.40
N LEU A 326 -11.85 -6.42 11.81
CA LEU A 326 -11.17 -5.49 10.91
C LEU A 326 -10.08 -6.17 10.10
N TRP A 327 -9.38 -7.11 10.73
CA TRP A 327 -8.30 -7.84 10.12
C TRP A 327 -8.30 -9.30 10.55
N ASP A 328 -8.35 -10.15 9.54
CA ASP A 328 -8.24 -11.59 9.65
C ASP A 328 -7.39 -12.08 8.47
N GLY A 329 -6.07 -11.88 8.55
CA GLY A 329 -5.13 -12.34 7.52
C GLY A 329 -5.07 -13.86 7.37
N TRP A 330 -5.92 -14.62 8.08
CA TRP A 330 -5.89 -16.08 8.13
C TRP A 330 -5.98 -16.72 6.76
N GLU A 331 -6.74 -16.18 5.80
CA GLU A 331 -6.86 -16.75 4.46
C GLU A 331 -5.50 -16.70 3.74
N ALA A 332 -4.82 -15.55 3.84
CA ALA A 332 -3.48 -15.37 3.29
C ALA A 332 -2.50 -16.40 3.87
N TYR A 333 -2.42 -16.47 5.20
CA TYR A 333 -1.48 -17.37 5.87
C TYR A 333 -1.88 -18.82 5.75
N TYR A 334 -3.17 -19.14 5.68
CA TYR A 334 -3.63 -20.48 5.37
C TYR A 334 -3.08 -20.92 4.02
N HIS A 335 -3.21 -20.10 2.98
CA HIS A 335 -2.69 -20.43 1.66
C HIS A 335 -1.16 -20.45 1.59
N ILE A 336 -0.46 -19.52 2.26
CA ILE A 336 1.00 -19.50 2.34
C ILE A 336 1.50 -20.78 3.03
N MET A 337 1.04 -21.05 4.25
CA MET A 337 1.51 -22.18 5.05
C MET A 337 1.09 -23.53 4.46
N HIS A 338 -0.06 -23.61 3.77
CA HIS A 338 -0.48 -24.85 3.10
C HIS A 338 0.44 -25.20 1.93
N TYR A 339 1.07 -24.22 1.29
CA TYR A 339 1.98 -24.43 0.16
C TYR A 339 3.37 -24.93 0.59
N GLU A 340 3.77 -24.68 1.84
CA GLU A 340 5.09 -25.08 2.35
C GLU A 340 5.20 -26.58 2.63
N GLY A 341 4.06 -27.28 2.81
CA GLY A 341 4.04 -28.62 3.41
C GLY A 341 4.67 -28.60 4.83
N ASP A 342 4.74 -29.75 5.50
CA ASP A 342 5.43 -29.84 6.81
C ASP A 342 6.97 -29.83 6.65
N ARG A 343 7.52 -28.90 5.86
CA ARG A 343 8.97 -28.76 5.68
C ARG A 343 9.55 -27.91 6.80
N SER A 344 9.94 -28.56 7.88
CA SER A 344 10.86 -27.98 8.86
C SER A 344 12.24 -27.79 8.24
N VAL A 345 12.78 -26.58 8.30
CA VAL A 345 14.21 -26.33 8.05
C VAL A 345 14.91 -26.39 9.39
N ASP A 346 15.77 -27.39 9.59
CA ASP A 346 16.68 -27.41 10.74
C ASP A 346 17.69 -26.27 10.56
N VAL A 347 17.48 -25.18 11.31
CA VAL A 347 18.47 -24.14 11.53
C VAL A 347 19.34 -24.56 12.71
N ASN A 348 20.24 -25.52 12.44
CA ASN A 348 21.34 -25.85 13.36
C ASN A 348 22.49 -24.86 13.21
#